data_AF-A0A0R2NQC8-F1
#
_entry.id   AF-A0A0R2NQC8-F1
#
_cell.length_a   1.000
_cell.length_b   1.000
_cell.length_c   1.000
_cell.angle_alpha   90.00
_cell.angle_beta   90.00
_cell.angle_gamma   90.00
#
_symmetry.space_group_name_H-M   'P 1'
#
loop_
_entity.id
_entity.type
_entity.pdbx_description
1 polymer ?
#
loop_
_entity_poly.entity_id
_entity_poly.type
_entity_poly.pdbx_seq_one_letter_code
_entity_poly.pdbx_strand_id
1 'polypeptide(L)'
;MKFTVLGAGAMGLRYGVLLQAAGNKVEFVDTWSPNVEKMHQQGGVYVSRDHQNRHLVPVKVSYPEDYHGNPDVWVVLISRCNSLIFSSAPPTPSTINNTCSLA
;
A
#
# COMPACT_ATOMS: atom_id res chain seq x y z
N MET A 1 15.88 1.16 -9.08
CA MET A 1 14.63 1.35 -9.85
C MET A 1 13.55 1.90 -8.93
N LYS A 2 12.48 2.49 -9.48
CA LYS A 2 11.34 3.02 -8.72
C LYS A 2 10.22 2.00 -8.66
N PHE A 3 9.83 1.61 -7.46
CA PHE A 3 8.73 0.70 -7.19
C PHE A 3 7.63 1.44 -6.47
N THR A 4 6.39 1.18 -6.86
CA THR A 4 5.22 1.64 -6.12
C THR A 4 4.43 0.45 -5.64
N VAL A 5 4.29 0.36 -4.33
CA VAL A 5 3.52 -0.70 -3.67
C VAL A 5 2.13 -0.16 -3.37
N LEU A 6 1.14 -0.68 -4.10
CA LEU A 6 -0.27 -0.43 -3.84
C LEU A 6 -0.74 -1.39 -2.74
N GLY A 7 -1.06 -0.85 -1.56
CA GLY A 7 -1.44 -1.59 -0.37
C GLY A 7 -0.32 -1.64 0.66
N ALA A 8 -0.37 -0.75 1.67
CA ALA A 8 0.58 -0.69 2.77
C ALA A 8 0.15 -1.59 3.96
N GLY A 9 -0.36 -2.78 3.65
CA GLY A 9 -0.68 -3.79 4.66
C GLY A 9 0.55 -4.54 5.16
N ALA A 10 0.33 -5.58 5.98
CA ALA A 10 1.41 -6.38 6.55
C ALA A 10 2.39 -6.95 5.51
N MET A 11 1.87 -7.50 4.40
CA MET A 11 2.68 -8.04 3.32
C MET A 11 3.35 -6.95 2.48
N GLY A 12 2.60 -5.91 2.10
CA GLY A 12 3.11 -4.82 1.27
C GLY A 12 4.27 -4.08 1.93
N LEU A 13 4.13 -3.73 3.21
CA LEU A 13 5.19 -3.09 3.98
C LEU A 13 6.43 -3.98 4.08
N ARG A 14 6.24 -5.29 4.34
CA ARG A 14 7.38 -6.19 4.46
C ARG A 14 8.16 -6.31 3.15
N TYR A 15 7.46 -6.47 2.03
CA TYR A 15 8.08 -6.51 0.70
C TYR A 15 8.75 -5.19 0.35
N GLY A 16 8.06 -4.07 0.54
CA GLY A 16 8.60 -2.76 0.19
C GLY A 16 9.84 -2.39 1.02
N VAL A 17 9.88 -2.73 2.31
CA VAL A 17 11.07 -2.54 3.15
C VAL A 17 12.25 -3.38 2.64
N LEU A 18 12.01 -4.63 2.24
CA LEU A 18 13.07 -5.48 1.68
C LEU A 18 13.61 -4.90 0.36
N LEU A 19 12.73 -4.33 -0.47
CA LEU A 19 13.12 -3.65 -1.71
C LEU A 19 13.93 -2.37 -1.44
N GLN A 20 13.59 -1.62 -0.39
CA GLN A 20 14.40 -0.48 0.06
C GLN A 20 15.78 -0.92 0.56
N ALA A 21 15.85 -2.01 1.33
CA ALA A 21 17.12 -2.58 1.81
C ALA A 21 18.01 -3.07 0.65
N ALA A 22 17.41 -3.48 -0.47
CA ALA A 22 18.11 -3.81 -1.71
C ALA A 22 18.59 -2.57 -2.51
N GLY A 23 18.37 -1.35 -2.00
CA GLY A 23 18.80 -0.10 -2.64
C GLY A 23 17.81 0.48 -3.64
N ASN A 24 16.56 0.00 -3.69
CA ASN A 24 15.54 0.53 -4.58
C ASN A 24 14.73 1.67 -3.94
N LYS A 25 14.21 2.56 -4.79
CA LYS A 25 13.29 3.61 -4.34
C LYS A 25 11.89 3.01 -4.29
N VAL A 26 11.28 2.98 -3.11
CA VAL A 26 9.96 2.39 -2.90
C VAL A 26 9.03 3.42 -2.30
N GLU A 27 7.91 3.65 -2.97
CA GLU A 27 6.80 4.47 -2.48
C GLU A 27 5.60 3.56 -2.21
N PHE A 28 4.82 3.88 -1.20
CA PHE A 28 3.63 3.16 -0.82
C PHE A 28 2.40 4.01 -1.11
N VAL A 29 1.34 3.36 -1.60
CA VAL A 29 0.04 3.99 -1.78
C VAL A 29 -0.99 3.13 -1.09
N ASP A 30 -1.80 3.74 -0.24
CA ASP A 30 -2.85 3.04 0.50
C ASP A 30 -4.08 3.94 0.64
N THR A 31 -5.26 3.33 0.62
CA THR A 31 -6.55 4.00 0.83
C THR A 31 -6.98 3.98 2.29
N TRP A 32 -6.34 3.17 3.13
CA TRP A 32 -6.75 3.02 4.53
C TRP A 32 -6.17 4.14 5.41
N SER A 33 -6.95 5.21 5.61
CA SER A 33 -6.52 6.41 6.34
C SER A 33 -5.90 6.16 7.72
N PRO A 34 -6.45 5.30 8.60
CA PRO A 34 -5.86 5.02 9.91
C PRO A 34 -4.43 4.46 9.84
N ASN A 35 -4.07 3.80 8.73
CA ASN A 35 -2.73 3.25 8.52
C ASN A 35 -1.78 4.31 7.98
N VAL A 36 -2.23 5.03 6.94
CA VAL A 36 -1.47 6.14 6.33
C VAL A 36 -1.12 7.19 7.37
N GLU A 37 -2.11 7.63 8.17
CA GLU A 37 -1.91 8.63 9.22
C GLU A 37 -0.96 8.14 10.30
N LYS A 38 -1.08 6.87 10.75
CA LYS A 38 -0.14 6.31 11.73
C LYS A 38 1.29 6.29 11.20
N MET A 39 1.48 5.95 9.93
CA MET A 39 2.81 5.96 9.31
C MET A 39 3.36 7.39 9.19
N HIS A 40 2.53 8.37 8.85
CA HIS A 40 2.93 9.78 8.84
C HIS A 40 3.30 10.29 10.23
N GLN A 41 2.49 9.98 11.24
CA GLN A 41 2.74 10.37 12.64
C GLN A 41 4.02 9.73 13.20
N GLN A 42 4.27 8.46 12.87
CA GLN A 42 5.47 7.74 13.30
C GLN A 42 6.71 8.12 12.47
N GLY A 43 6.53 8.74 11.30
CA GLY A 43 7.61 9.02 10.35
C GLY A 43 8.20 7.79 9.68
N GLY A 44 7.51 6.64 9.74
CA GLY A 44 8.02 5.37 9.25
C GLY A 44 7.25 4.16 9.78
N VAL A 45 7.81 2.97 9.53
CA VAL A 45 7.26 1.69 9.98
C VAL A 45 8.30 0.96 10.80
N TYR A 46 7.86 0.38 11.93
CA TYR A 46 8.70 -0.49 12.74
C TYR A 46 8.85 -1.85 12.08
N VAL A 47 10.09 -2.22 11.82
CA VAL A 47 10.44 -3.50 11.23
C VAL A 47 11.20 -4.29 12.28
N SER A 48 10.70 -5.49 12.58
CA SER A 48 11.41 -6.47 13.40
C SER A 48 11.59 -7.75 12.58
N ARG A 49 12.71 -8.44 12.79
CA ARG A 49 12.97 -9.77 12.24
C ARG A 49 13.17 -10.69 13.44
N ASP A 50 12.30 -11.68 13.57
CA ASP A 50 12.34 -12.68 14.66
C ASP A 50 12.34 -12.06 16.07
N HIS A 51 11.54 -11.00 16.25
CA HIS A 51 11.46 -10.21 17.49
C HIS A 51 12.76 -9.53 17.94
N GLN A 52 13.82 -9.60 17.13
CA GLN A 52 15.07 -8.91 17.34
C GLN A 52 15.21 -7.74 16.36
N ASN A 53 16.09 -6.79 16.71
CA ASN A 53 16.45 -5.63 15.89
C ASN A 53 15.25 -4.82 15.37
N ARG A 54 14.34 -4.45 16.27
CA ARG A 54 13.27 -3.49 15.95
C ARG A 54 13.90 -2.14 15.63
N HIS A 55 13.76 -1.69 14.40
CA HIS A 55 14.20 -0.37 13.97
C HIS A 55 13.10 0.30 13.16
N LEU A 56 13.08 1.63 13.18
CA LEU A 56 12.17 2.43 12.39
C LEU A 56 12.75 2.61 11.00
N VAL A 57 12.01 2.21 9.97
CA VAL A 57 12.37 2.45 8.57
C VAL A 57 11.49 3.58 8.04
N PRO A 58 12.07 4.68 7.53
CA PRO A 58 11.29 5.75 6.94
C PRO A 58 10.64 5.24 5.65
N VAL A 59 9.32 5.30 5.59
CA VAL A 59 8.54 4.93 4.40
C VAL A 59 7.72 6.12 3.95
N LYS A 60 7.71 6.36 2.63
CA LYS A 60 6.86 7.38 2.04
C LYS A 60 5.55 6.73 1.61
N VAL A 61 4.48 7.06 2.32
CA VAL A 61 3.13 6.61 2.01
C VAL A 61 2.28 7.80 1.57
N SER A 62 1.44 7.60 0.56
CA SER A 62 0.52 8.62 0.05
C SER A 62 -0.85 8.00 -0.22
N TYR A 63 -1.87 8.85 -0.24
CA TYR A 63 -3.17 8.47 -0.77
C TYR A 63 -3.08 8.36 -2.29
N PRO A 64 -3.91 7.51 -2.93
CA PRO A 64 -3.90 7.38 -4.39
C PRO A 64 -4.25 8.67 -5.12
N GLU A 65 -5.09 9.53 -4.52
CA GLU A 65 -5.49 10.83 -5.09
C GLU A 65 -4.31 11.81 -5.17
N ASP A 66 -3.39 11.75 -4.22
CA ASP A 66 -2.20 12.60 -4.13
C ASP A 66 -0.97 11.98 -4.85
N TYR A 67 -1.11 10.76 -5.34
CA TYR A 67 0.01 10.02 -5.91
C TYR A 67 0.24 10.41 -7.37
N HIS A 68 1.25 11.25 -7.60
CA HIS A 68 1.69 11.68 -8.94
C HIS A 68 3.02 11.04 -9.39
N GLY A 69 3.43 9.95 -8.76
CA GLY A 69 4.68 9.27 -9.11
C GLY A 69 4.59 8.47 -10.41
N ASN A 70 5.72 8.35 -11.12
CA ASN A 70 5.86 7.46 -12.27
C ASN A 70 6.88 6.35 -11.94
N PRO A 71 6.43 5.20 -11.41
CA PRO A 71 7.30 4.07 -11.08
C PRO A 71 7.58 3.18 -12.31
N ASP A 72 8.70 2.47 -12.26
CA ASP A 72 9.07 1.47 -13.27
C ASP A 72 8.26 0.18 -13.09
N VAL A 73 7.91 -0.14 -11.84
CA VAL A 73 7.19 -1.37 -11.48
C VAL A 73 6.12 -1.08 -10.42
N TRP A 74 4.92 -1.58 -10.69
CA TRP A 74 3.80 -1.58 -9.76
C TRP A 74 3.70 -2.92 -9.05
N VAL A 75 3.67 -2.90 -7.72
CA VAL A 75 3.48 -4.08 -6.88
C VAL A 75 2.13 -3.93 -6.18
N VAL A 76 1.17 -4.78 -6.53
CA VAL A 76 -0.21 -4.69 -6.01
C VAL A 76 -0.44 -5.75 -4.95
N LEU A 77 -0.60 -5.32 -3.70
CA LEU A 77 -0.74 -6.18 -2.51
C LEU A 77 -1.88 -5.66 -1.61
N ILE A 78 -3.09 -5.62 -2.16
CA ILE A 78 -4.29 -5.19 -1.45
C ILE A 78 -5.06 -6.39 -0.88
N SER A 79 -5.54 -6.29 0.36
CA SER A 79 -6.40 -7.31 0.98
C SER A 79 -7.86 -6.84 0.94
N ARG A 80 -8.71 -7.61 0.25
CA ARG A 80 -10.11 -7.32 -0.13
C ARG A 80 -10.30 -6.04 -0.98
N CYS A 81 -10.70 -6.27 -2.23
CA CYS A 81 -11.12 -5.25 -3.18
C CYS A 81 -12.61 -4.99 -2.97
N ASN A 82 -13.01 -3.76 -2.62
CA ASN A 82 -14.31 -3.27 -3.07
C ASN A 82 -14.05 -2.14 -4.07
N SER A 83 -14.10 -2.51 -5.36
CA SER A 83 -14.26 -1.67 -6.56
C SER A 83 -13.09 -0.93 -7.23
N LEU A 84 -11.84 -0.94 -6.72
CA LEU A 84 -10.82 -0.01 -7.25
C LEU A 84 -9.65 -0.62 -8.04
N ILE A 85 -9.76 -1.85 -8.56
CA ILE A 85 -8.90 -2.22 -9.69
C ILE A 85 -9.52 -1.61 -10.95
N PHE A 86 -9.09 -0.39 -11.27
CA PHE A 86 -9.29 0.28 -12.56
C PHE A 86 -10.73 0.27 -13.09
N SER A 87 -11.59 1.12 -12.50
CA SER A 87 -12.74 1.63 -13.23
C SER A 87 -12.26 2.67 -14.24
N SER A 88 -11.79 2.19 -15.40
CA SER A 88 -11.68 3.00 -16.62
C SER A 88 -12.99 2.99 -17.42
N ALA A 89 -14.08 2.49 -16.85
CA ALA A 89 -15.42 2.45 -17.44
C ALA A 89 -16.44 3.06 -16.47
N PRO A 90 -17.35 3.95 -16.90
CA PRO A 90 -18.27 4.63 -16.00
C PRO A 90 -19.18 3.64 -15.24
N PRO A 91 -19.45 3.85 -13.94
CA PRO A 91 -20.25 2.93 -13.14
C PRO A 91 -21.72 2.95 -13.57
N THR A 92 -22.25 1.81 -13.98
CA THR A 92 -23.70 1.59 -14.12
C THR A 92 -24.32 1.12 -12.80
N PRO A 93 -25.60 1.45 -12.51
CA PRO A 93 -26.16 1.41 -11.14
C PRO A 93 -26.45 0.02 -10.56
N SER A 94 -26.16 -1.08 -11.27
CA SER A 94 -26.67 -2.42 -10.94
C SER A 94 -25.71 -3.32 -10.15
N THR A 95 -24.46 -2.91 -9.90
CA THR A 95 -23.42 -3.82 -9.36
C THR A 95 -23.22 -3.72 -7.83
N ILE A 96 -23.97 -2.86 -7.13
CA ILE A 96 -23.69 -2.54 -5.71
C ILE A 96 -24.18 -3.62 -4.72
N ASN A 97 -25.11 -4.51 -5.08
CA ASN A 97 -25.85 -5.29 -4.07
C ASN A 97 -25.43 -6.74 -3.79
N ASN A 98 -24.51 -7.38 -4.55
CA ASN A 98 -24.42 -8.86 -4.51
C ASN A 98 -23.06 -9.52 -4.17
N THR A 99 -22.04 -8.82 -3.68
CA THR A 99 -20.72 -9.46 -3.43
C THR A 99 -20.19 -9.36 -2.00
N CYS A 100 -21.01 -8.98 -1.03
CA CYS A 100 -20.60 -8.93 0.38
C CYS A 100 -21.43 -9.82 1.32
N SER A 101 -21.80 -11.02 0.84
CA SER A 101 -22.24 -12.12 1.70
C SER A 101 -21.44 -13.37 1.35
N LEU A 102 -21.14 -14.17 2.38
CA LEU A 102 -20.25 -15.34 2.43
C LEU A 102 -18.80 -14.92 2.77
N ALA A 103 -18.51 -14.83 4.08
CA ALA A 103 -18.07 -15.93 4.96
C ALA A 103 -16.56 -16.18 4.82
#